data_AF-A0A356Z990-F1
#
_entry.id   AF-A0A356Z990-F1
#
_cell.length_a   1.000
_cell.length_b   1.000
_cell.length_c   1.000
_cell.angle_alpha   90.00
_cell.angle_beta   90.00
_cell.angle_gamma   90.00
#
_symmetry.space_group_name_H-M   'P 1'
#
loop_
_entity.id
_entity.type
_entity.pdbx_description
1 polymer ?
#
loop_
_entity_poly.entity_id
_entity_poly.type
_entity_poly.pdbx_seq_one_letter_code
_entity_poly.pdbx_strand_id
1 'polypeptide(L)'
;MRQWRVGSLSMGLLLIGSGIGLLYAQFNRLAVMDLIVKWWPLIFILLGAEILLQTYLNKGETIKIKYDVFSIFIVLIIVLTGLGLYSAGQVGLIDRARTELNSRDFAIQKNAEIALESGITRIILETSNIPVKVETTASNSILVHSTEQIRATSSQEANAMAAENDLLWQKRSGNTLYLGLNGSSSGWSKNTTVVLPENINVEIDSHQSPLFLKLASPKANWTLNEPGDCSVQIAAHADLLINTISRHADNIGGNLAWSKATTPSSGSRPEQTQAQSTLGNGTYKLNIINADELDINKLP
;
A
#
# COMPACT_ATOMS: atom_id res chain seq x y z
N MET A 1 49.72 -10.72 -47.18
CA MET A 1 49.83 -9.88 -45.95
C MET A 1 48.54 -10.05 -45.15
N ARG A 2 48.58 -10.72 -43.99
CA ARG A 2 47.39 -11.08 -43.22
C ARG A 2 47.12 -9.99 -42.18
N GLN A 3 46.10 -9.16 -42.45
CA GLN A 3 45.74 -8.02 -41.61
C GLN A 3 44.89 -8.51 -40.43
N TRP A 4 45.51 -8.67 -39.26
CA TRP A 4 44.77 -8.90 -38.03
C TRP A 4 44.13 -7.58 -37.61
N ARG A 5 42.79 -7.51 -37.60
CA ARG A 5 42.07 -6.36 -37.03
C ARG A 5 42.21 -6.42 -35.51
N VAL A 6 42.81 -5.36 -34.97
CA VAL A 6 42.83 -5.07 -33.53
C VAL A 6 41.39 -5.14 -33.03
N GLY A 7 41.11 -6.01 -32.06
CA GLY A 7 39.76 -6.21 -31.54
C GLY A 7 39.12 -7.58 -31.80
N SER A 8 39.63 -8.42 -32.71
CA SER A 8 38.99 -9.73 -32.98
C SER A 8 39.10 -10.72 -31.81
N LEU A 9 40.21 -10.70 -31.07
CA LEU A 9 40.43 -11.61 -29.94
C LEU A 9 39.73 -11.11 -28.67
N SER A 10 39.79 -9.80 -28.37
CA SER A 10 39.04 -9.19 -27.27
C SER A 10 37.53 -9.22 -27.48
N MET A 11 37.05 -9.04 -28.72
CA MET A 11 35.63 -9.20 -29.04
C MET A 11 35.19 -10.66 -28.84
N GLY A 12 36.02 -11.64 -29.21
CA GLY A 12 35.77 -13.06 -28.92
C GLY A 12 35.74 -13.36 -27.42
N LEU A 13 36.68 -12.81 -26.65
CA LEU A 13 36.71 -12.98 -25.19
C LEU A 13 35.51 -12.30 -24.51
N LEU A 14 35.11 -11.12 -24.99
CA LEU A 14 33.90 -10.42 -24.54
C LEU A 14 32.64 -11.22 -24.83
N LEU A 15 32.51 -11.81 -26.02
CA LEU A 15 31.39 -12.67 -26.40
C LEU A 15 31.32 -13.93 -25.52
N ILE A 16 32.46 -14.55 -25.23
CA ILE A 16 32.53 -15.71 -24.34
C ILE A 16 32.17 -15.31 -22.90
N GLY A 17 32.76 -14.23 -22.38
CA GLY A 17 32.48 -13.74 -21.03
C GLY A 17 31.03 -13.31 -20.85
N SER A 18 30.47 -12.58 -21.82
CA SER A 18 29.05 -12.19 -21.83
C SER A 18 28.12 -13.40 -21.98
N GLY A 19 28.48 -14.40 -22.80
CA GLY A 19 27.74 -15.66 -22.91
C GLY A 19 27.68 -16.45 -21.60
N ILE A 20 28.81 -16.55 -20.88
CA ILE A 20 28.88 -17.19 -19.56
C ILE A 20 28.05 -16.39 -18.53
N GLY A 21 28.13 -15.05 -18.57
CA GLY A 21 27.33 -14.18 -17.69
C GLY A 21 25.83 -14.31 -17.92
N LEU A 22 25.38 -14.41 -19.17
CA LEU A 22 23.97 -14.62 -19.52
C LEU A 22 23.47 -16.01 -19.10
N LEU A 23 24.30 -17.05 -19.25
CA LEU A 23 23.99 -18.39 -18.73
C LEU A 23 23.84 -18.38 -17.20
N TYR A 24 24.74 -17.72 -16.48
CA TYR A 24 24.63 -17.55 -15.03
C TYR A 24 23.37 -16.75 -14.64
N ALA A 25 22.99 -15.77 -15.46
CA ALA A 25 21.82 -14.94 -15.24
C ALA A 25 20.49 -15.69 -15.30
N GLN A 26 20.45 -16.77 -16.08
CA GLN A 26 19.28 -17.62 -16.19
C GLN A 26 19.00 -18.41 -14.91
N PHE A 27 20.03 -18.67 -14.09
CA PHE A 27 19.91 -19.40 -12.82
C PHE A 27 19.71 -18.51 -11.59
N ASN A 28 20.14 -17.24 -11.62
CA ASN A 28 20.07 -16.34 -10.46
C ASN A 28 19.81 -14.87 -10.87
N ARG A 29 18.55 -14.54 -11.22
CA ARG A 29 18.14 -13.20 -11.69
C ARG A 29 18.60 -12.02 -10.83
N LEU A 30 18.69 -12.18 -9.51
CA LEU A 30 19.03 -11.09 -8.57
C LEU A 30 20.53 -10.80 -8.47
N ALA A 31 21.40 -11.80 -8.69
CA ALA A 31 22.84 -11.63 -8.52
C ALA A 31 23.54 -10.96 -9.72
N VAL A 32 22.85 -10.90 -10.87
CA VAL A 32 23.45 -10.52 -12.16
C VAL A 32 23.69 -9.02 -12.25
N MET A 33 22.75 -8.22 -11.77
CA MET A 33 22.91 -6.76 -11.74
C MET A 33 24.08 -6.35 -10.85
N ASP A 34 24.23 -6.98 -9.68
CA ASP A 34 25.39 -6.73 -8.81
C ASP A 34 26.70 -7.20 -9.43
N LEU A 35 26.69 -8.37 -10.09
CA LEU A 35 27.90 -8.90 -10.72
C LEU A 35 28.35 -8.04 -11.90
N ILE A 36 27.43 -7.60 -12.77
CA ILE A 36 27.75 -6.73 -13.92
C ILE A 36 28.29 -5.38 -13.44
N VAL A 37 27.65 -4.75 -12.46
CA VAL A 37 28.09 -3.45 -11.89
C VAL A 37 29.41 -3.56 -11.14
N LYS A 38 29.79 -4.74 -10.65
CA LYS A 38 31.08 -4.94 -9.98
C LYS A 38 32.22 -5.31 -10.94
N TRP A 39 31.93 -6.04 -12.02
CA TRP A 39 32.94 -6.61 -12.92
C TRP A 39 33.16 -5.85 -14.24
N TRP A 40 32.31 -4.87 -14.59
CA TRP A 40 32.51 -4.05 -15.79
C TRP A 40 33.89 -3.34 -15.89
N PRO A 41 34.61 -2.95 -14.81
CA PRO A 41 35.94 -2.34 -14.93
C PRO A 41 36.99 -3.31 -15.51
N LEU A 42 36.80 -4.61 -15.32
CA LEU A 42 37.72 -5.65 -15.83
C LEU A 42 37.77 -5.64 -17.37
N ILE A 43 36.65 -5.28 -18.02
CA ILE A 43 36.55 -5.16 -19.48
C ILE A 43 37.50 -4.06 -19.98
N PHE A 44 37.60 -2.93 -19.27
CA PHE A 44 38.53 -1.85 -19.64
C PHE A 44 39.98 -2.26 -19.49
N ILE A 45 40.31 -3.00 -18.42
CA ILE A 45 41.67 -3.50 -18.19
C ILE A 45 42.09 -4.45 -19.31
N LEU A 46 41.22 -5.40 -19.67
CA LEU A 46 41.48 -6.35 -20.77
C LEU A 46 41.66 -5.64 -22.12
N LEU A 47 40.80 -4.67 -22.42
CA LEU A 47 40.84 -3.93 -23.69
C LEU A 47 42.07 -3.02 -23.77
N GLY A 48 42.43 -2.35 -22.67
CA GLY A 48 43.68 -1.57 -22.58
C GLY A 48 44.94 -2.43 -22.64
N ALA A 49 44.94 -3.59 -21.98
CA ALA A 49 46.05 -4.53 -21.99
C ALA A 49 46.30 -5.11 -23.40
N GLU A 50 45.24 -5.40 -24.17
CA GLU A 50 45.37 -5.86 -25.55
C GLU A 50 46.05 -4.81 -26.44
N ILE A 51 45.66 -3.54 -26.33
CA ILE A 51 46.26 -2.44 -27.10
C ILE A 51 47.76 -2.31 -26.77
N LEU A 52 48.12 -2.42 -25.48
CA LEU A 52 49.52 -2.38 -25.04
C LEU A 52 50.33 -3.57 -25.55
N LEU A 53 49.78 -4.79 -25.46
CA LEU A 53 50.42 -6.02 -25.93
C LEU A 53 50.68 -5.97 -27.44
N GLN A 54 49.70 -5.56 -28.24
CA GLN A 54 49.88 -5.46 -29.70
C GLN A 54 50.89 -4.38 -30.09
N THR A 55 50.94 -3.26 -29.36
CA THR A 55 51.95 -2.22 -29.57
C THR A 55 53.35 -2.72 -29.20
N TYR A 56 53.47 -3.56 -28.18
CA TYR A 56 54.74 -4.13 -27.73
C TYR A 56 55.26 -5.26 -28.63
N LEU A 57 54.38 -6.14 -29.12
CA LEU A 57 54.73 -7.28 -29.98
C LEU A 57 55.09 -6.86 -31.42
N ASN A 58 54.54 -5.75 -31.92
CA ASN A 58 54.74 -5.30 -33.32
C ASN A 58 55.86 -4.26 -33.51
N LYS A 59 56.88 -4.23 -32.63
CA LYS A 59 58.01 -3.28 -32.69
C LYS A 59 58.89 -3.36 -33.97
N GLY A 60 58.65 -4.31 -34.88
CA GLY A 60 59.57 -4.65 -35.98
C GLY A 60 59.17 -4.21 -37.40
N GLU A 61 57.93 -3.79 -37.66
CA GLU A 61 57.53 -3.33 -38.99
C GLU A 61 56.86 -1.96 -38.88
N THR A 62 57.13 -1.07 -39.83
CA THR A 62 56.56 0.28 -39.91
C THR A 62 55.06 0.21 -40.16
N ILE A 63 54.31 -0.16 -39.13
CA ILE A 63 52.86 -0.16 -39.16
C ILE A 63 52.45 1.30 -39.05
N LYS A 64 51.93 1.86 -40.14
CA LYS A 64 51.08 3.05 -40.07
C LYS A 64 49.89 2.66 -39.19
N ILE A 65 50.02 2.86 -37.89
CA ILE A 65 48.91 2.78 -36.94
C ILE A 65 47.97 3.91 -37.34
N LYS A 66 47.07 3.61 -38.27
CA LYS A 66 45.97 4.50 -38.60
C LYS A 66 45.04 4.40 -37.41
N TYR A 67 45.21 5.31 -36.45
CA TYR A 67 44.26 5.48 -35.37
C TYR A 67 42.90 5.73 -36.03
N ASP A 68 42.01 4.74 -35.91
CA ASP A 68 40.66 4.88 -36.40
C ASP A 68 39.98 5.85 -35.44
N VAL A 69 39.73 7.08 -35.90
CA VAL A 69 39.06 8.13 -35.11
C VAL A 69 37.73 7.60 -34.56
N PHE A 70 37.10 6.67 -35.28
CA PHE A 70 35.92 5.95 -34.83
C PHE A 70 36.19 5.06 -33.60
N SER A 71 37.34 4.40 -33.53
CA SER A 71 37.75 3.61 -32.36
C SER A 71 38.06 4.50 -31.14
N ILE A 72 38.71 5.65 -31.34
CA ILE A 72 38.93 6.63 -30.25
C ILE A 72 37.59 7.19 -29.75
N PHE A 73 36.67 7.49 -30.67
CA PHE A 73 35.34 7.97 -30.33
C PHE A 73 34.53 6.94 -29.53
N ILE A 74 34.59 5.66 -29.92
CA ILE A 74 33.97 4.56 -29.17
C ILE A 74 34.57 4.47 -27.76
N VAL A 75 35.91 4.50 -27.62
CA VAL A 75 36.56 4.47 -26.30
C VAL A 75 36.15 5.66 -25.44
N LEU A 76 36.05 6.86 -26.02
CA LEU A 76 35.59 8.06 -25.31
C LEU A 76 34.14 7.89 -24.80
N ILE A 77 33.22 7.42 -25.64
CA ILE A 77 31.84 7.14 -25.23
C ILE A 77 31.82 6.12 -24.10
N ILE A 78 32.55 5.00 -24.23
CA ILE A 78 32.58 3.96 -23.20
C ILE A 78 33.12 4.51 -21.88
N VAL A 79 34.19 5.32 -21.91
CA VAL A 79 34.75 5.96 -20.70
C VAL A 79 33.76 6.97 -20.09
N LEU A 80 33.11 7.79 -20.90
CA LEU A 80 32.09 8.76 -20.44
C LEU A 80 30.87 8.06 -19.84
N THR A 81 30.37 7.00 -20.47
CA THR A 81 29.26 6.19 -19.95
C THR A 81 29.68 5.46 -18.68
N GLY A 82 30.91 4.95 -18.60
CA GLY A 82 31.45 4.31 -17.41
C GLY A 82 31.58 5.26 -16.22
N LEU A 83 32.19 6.43 -16.44
CA LEU A 83 32.26 7.50 -15.43
C LEU A 83 30.87 8.01 -15.06
N GLY A 84 29.96 8.11 -16.03
CA GLY A 84 28.56 8.48 -15.83
C GLY A 84 27.83 7.49 -14.93
N LEU A 85 27.91 6.18 -15.21
CA LEU A 85 27.32 5.14 -14.35
C LEU A 85 27.98 5.12 -12.96
N TYR A 86 29.31 5.24 -12.88
CA TYR A 86 30.01 5.28 -11.60
C TYR A 86 29.57 6.47 -10.74
N SER A 87 29.46 7.65 -11.36
CA SER A 87 28.97 8.87 -10.71
C SER A 87 27.49 8.74 -10.32
N ALA A 88 26.66 8.15 -11.18
CA ALA A 88 25.26 7.86 -10.88
C ALA A 88 25.10 6.87 -9.71
N GLY A 89 26.02 5.91 -9.58
CA GLY A 89 26.11 5.01 -8.43
C GLY A 89 26.42 5.76 -7.14
N GLN A 90 27.41 6.68 -7.16
CA GLN A 90 27.76 7.50 -5.99
C GLN A 90 26.62 8.43 -5.52
N VAL A 91 25.76 8.88 -6.44
CA VAL A 91 24.59 9.73 -6.14
C VAL A 91 23.34 8.88 -5.76
N GLY A 92 23.45 7.55 -5.74
CA GLY A 92 22.37 6.64 -5.35
C GLY A 92 21.27 6.50 -6.41
N LEU A 93 21.51 6.89 -7.66
CA LEU A 93 20.53 6.72 -8.76
C LEU A 93 20.38 5.24 -9.13
N ILE A 94 21.48 4.48 -9.10
CA ILE A 94 21.46 3.02 -9.33
C ILE A 94 20.67 2.31 -8.21
N ASP A 95 20.84 2.76 -6.96
CA ASP A 95 20.11 2.19 -5.82
C ASP A 95 18.61 2.46 -5.93
N ARG A 96 18.20 3.69 -6.28
CA ARG A 96 16.78 3.99 -6.53
C ARG A 96 16.20 3.14 -7.66
N ALA A 97 16.92 2.99 -8.77
CA ALA A 97 16.48 2.13 -9.88
C ALA A 97 16.36 0.66 -9.45
N ARG A 98 17.28 0.17 -8.61
CA ARG A 98 17.23 -1.18 -8.04
C ARG A 98 16.08 -1.36 -7.08
N THR A 99 15.82 -0.38 -6.21
CA THR A 99 14.68 -0.41 -5.28
C THR A 99 13.39 -0.50 -6.06
N GLU A 100 13.18 0.30 -7.10
CA GLU A 100 11.98 0.24 -7.92
C GLU A 100 11.82 -1.12 -8.64
N LEU A 101 12.90 -1.65 -9.21
CA LEU A 101 12.90 -2.92 -9.94
C LEU A 101 12.69 -4.15 -9.06
N ASN A 102 13.23 -4.13 -7.84
CA ASN A 102 13.18 -5.27 -6.92
C ASN A 102 12.10 -5.15 -5.85
N SER A 103 11.45 -3.98 -5.74
CA SER A 103 10.35 -3.78 -4.81
C SER A 103 9.20 -4.73 -5.12
N ARG A 104 8.67 -5.32 -4.06
CA ARG A 104 7.47 -6.16 -4.09
C ARG A 104 6.54 -5.71 -2.98
N ASP A 105 5.26 -5.98 -3.17
CA ASP A 105 4.28 -5.75 -2.13
C ASP A 105 4.34 -6.90 -1.11
N PHE A 106 4.49 -6.54 0.16
CA PHE A 106 4.45 -7.45 1.29
C PHE A 106 3.20 -7.16 2.12
N ALA A 107 2.43 -8.21 2.41
CA ALA A 107 1.29 -8.14 3.31
C ALA A 107 1.76 -8.26 4.75
N ILE A 108 1.69 -7.17 5.51
CA ILE A 108 2.03 -7.14 6.93
C ILE A 108 0.73 -7.12 7.74
N GLN A 109 0.61 -8.03 8.70
CA GLN A 109 -0.55 -8.11 9.59
C GLN A 109 -0.22 -7.47 10.94
N LYS A 110 -1.11 -6.60 11.40
CA LYS A 110 -1.08 -6.02 12.75
C LYS A 110 -2.39 -6.31 13.45
N ASN A 111 -2.27 -6.77 14.69
CA ASN A 111 -3.40 -7.06 15.54
C ASN A 111 -3.25 -6.29 16.86
N ALA A 112 -4.34 -5.73 17.34
CA ALA A 112 -4.42 -5.15 18.68
C ALA A 112 -5.66 -5.70 19.38
N GLU A 113 -5.51 -6.06 20.65
CA GLU A 113 -6.60 -6.43 21.53
C GLU A 113 -6.62 -5.47 22.71
N ILE A 114 -7.79 -4.88 22.96
CA ILE A 114 -8.00 -3.90 24.03
C ILE A 114 -9.06 -4.49 24.96
N ALA A 115 -8.63 -4.88 26.16
CA ALA A 115 -9.53 -5.32 27.21
C ALA A 115 -10.34 -4.12 27.73
N LEU A 116 -11.66 -4.27 27.82
CA LEU A 116 -12.51 -3.20 28.32
C LEU A 116 -12.55 -3.22 29.84
N GLU A 117 -12.00 -2.17 30.42
CA GLU A 117 -12.03 -1.93 31.86
C GLU A 117 -13.46 -1.71 32.36
N SER A 118 -13.71 -2.05 33.63
CA SER A 118 -14.99 -1.83 34.28
C SER A 118 -15.39 -0.34 34.26
N GLY A 119 -16.65 -0.07 33.90
CA GLY A 119 -17.23 1.28 33.90
C GLY A 119 -17.21 1.99 32.55
N ILE A 120 -16.62 1.40 31.50
CA ILE A 120 -16.78 1.90 30.12
C ILE A 120 -18.19 1.55 29.64
N THR A 121 -18.98 2.57 29.27
CA THR A 121 -20.35 2.41 28.76
C THR A 121 -20.52 2.96 27.35
N ARG A 122 -19.48 3.61 26.81
CA ARG A 122 -19.48 4.20 25.48
C ARG A 122 -18.10 4.12 24.82
N ILE A 123 -18.08 3.78 23.54
CA ILE A 123 -16.90 3.78 22.69
C ILE A 123 -17.12 4.81 21.59
N ILE A 124 -16.12 5.66 21.34
CA ILE A 124 -16.05 6.50 20.14
C ILE A 124 -14.89 5.98 19.28
N LEU A 125 -15.20 5.64 18.03
CA LEU A 125 -14.25 5.18 17.03
C LEU A 125 -14.11 6.25 15.95
N GLU A 126 -12.95 6.88 15.89
CA GLU A 126 -12.58 7.79 14.81
C GLU A 126 -11.89 6.99 13.70
N THR A 127 -12.46 7.00 12.50
CA THR A 127 -11.82 6.38 11.33
C THR A 127 -11.01 7.41 10.55
N SER A 128 -9.91 6.98 9.97
CA SER A 128 -9.14 7.77 9.00
C SER A 128 -9.69 7.55 7.57
N ASN A 129 -9.01 8.14 6.59
CA ASN A 129 -9.23 8.04 5.13
C ASN A 129 -9.09 6.63 4.51
N ILE A 130 -9.37 5.56 5.25
CA ILE A 130 -9.28 4.16 4.79
C ILE A 130 -10.64 3.48 4.94
N PRO A 131 -10.97 2.51 4.09
CA PRO A 131 -12.15 1.68 4.30
C PRO A 131 -12.05 0.88 5.61
N VAL A 132 -13.08 0.92 6.43
CA VAL A 132 -13.13 0.18 7.70
C VAL A 132 -14.31 -0.77 7.71
N LYS A 133 -14.04 -2.01 8.11
CA LYS A 133 -15.05 -3.00 8.42
C LYS A 133 -15.26 -3.08 9.92
N VAL A 134 -16.51 -3.05 10.38
CA VAL A 134 -16.85 -3.14 11.80
C VAL A 134 -17.77 -4.33 12.02
N GLU A 135 -17.42 -5.18 12.99
CA GLU A 135 -18.22 -6.35 13.39
C GLU A 135 -18.54 -6.30 14.88
N THR A 136 -19.64 -6.92 15.28
CA THR A 136 -20.01 -7.05 16.70
C THR A 136 -19.51 -8.37 17.30
N THR A 137 -19.11 -8.37 18.57
CA THR A 137 -18.78 -9.57 19.36
C THR A 137 -19.51 -9.61 20.69
N ALA A 138 -19.73 -10.81 21.23
CA ALA A 138 -20.21 -11.01 22.59
C ALA A 138 -19.09 -10.88 23.64
N SER A 139 -17.82 -10.86 23.20
CA SER A 139 -16.67 -10.63 24.09
C SER A 139 -16.66 -9.18 24.60
N ASN A 140 -16.18 -8.99 25.83
CA ASN A 140 -15.94 -7.66 26.40
C ASN A 140 -14.51 -7.17 26.10
N SER A 141 -14.09 -7.32 24.85
CA SER A 141 -12.82 -6.82 24.33
C SER A 141 -13.04 -6.22 22.94
N ILE A 142 -12.16 -5.30 22.57
CA ILE A 142 -12.09 -4.73 21.22
C ILE A 142 -10.93 -5.40 20.50
N LEU A 143 -11.19 -5.93 19.31
CA LEU A 143 -10.16 -6.51 18.45
C LEU A 143 -9.99 -5.63 17.22
N VAL A 144 -8.76 -5.32 16.86
CA VAL A 144 -8.43 -4.61 15.63
C VAL A 144 -7.48 -5.47 14.82
N HIS A 145 -7.89 -5.80 13.61
CA HIS A 145 -7.12 -6.58 12.65
C HIS A 145 -6.86 -5.72 11.43
N SER A 146 -5.60 -5.46 11.11
CA SER A 146 -5.23 -4.69 9.93
C SER A 146 -4.22 -5.44 9.08
N THR A 147 -4.41 -5.37 7.77
CA THR A 147 -3.46 -5.85 6.78
C THR A 147 -2.99 -4.68 5.94
N GLU A 148 -1.70 -4.37 6.03
CA GLU A 148 -1.01 -3.29 5.31
C GLU A 148 -0.22 -3.90 4.16
N GLN A 149 -0.44 -3.43 2.92
CA GLN A 149 0.38 -3.77 1.76
C GLN A 149 1.49 -2.73 1.64
N ILE A 150 2.72 -3.14 1.94
CA ILE A 150 3.90 -2.27 1.96
C ILE A 150 4.83 -2.69 0.85
N ARG A 151 5.16 -1.74 -0.02
CA ARG A 151 6.14 -1.93 -1.09
C ARG A 151 7.54 -1.79 -0.52
N ALA A 152 8.33 -2.87 -0.54
CA ALA A 152 9.68 -2.90 -0.01
C ALA A 152 10.58 -3.86 -0.82
N THR A 153 11.90 -3.81 -0.61
CA THR A 153 12.86 -4.72 -1.25
C THR A 153 13.00 -6.05 -0.51
N SER A 154 12.54 -6.10 0.74
CA SER A 154 12.55 -7.31 1.57
C SER A 154 11.42 -7.30 2.60
N SER A 155 11.08 -8.48 3.11
CA SER A 155 10.10 -8.61 4.21
C SER A 155 10.58 -7.95 5.51
N GLN A 156 11.90 -7.96 5.79
CA GLN A 156 12.43 -7.32 6.99
C GLN A 156 12.28 -5.79 6.94
N GLU A 157 12.54 -5.18 5.78
CA GLU A 157 12.31 -3.76 5.54
C GLU A 157 10.82 -3.40 5.66
N ALA A 158 9.93 -4.18 5.04
CA ALA A 158 8.48 -3.97 5.17
C ALA A 158 8.00 -4.02 6.62
N ASN A 159 8.50 -4.98 7.42
CA ASN A 159 8.17 -5.07 8.84
C ASN A 159 8.70 -3.88 9.65
N ALA A 160 9.89 -3.38 9.34
CA ALA A 160 10.45 -2.20 9.99
C ALA A 160 9.62 -0.94 9.69
N MET A 161 9.26 -0.73 8.43
CA MET A 161 8.38 0.37 8.00
C MET A 161 7.00 0.27 8.66
N ALA A 162 6.46 -0.94 8.80
CA ALA A 162 5.22 -1.16 9.51
C ALA A 162 5.37 -0.81 11.00
N ALA A 163 6.45 -1.21 11.65
CA ALA A 163 6.66 -0.98 13.09
C ALA A 163 6.75 0.51 13.47
N GLU A 164 7.17 1.39 12.55
CA GLU A 164 7.19 2.84 12.78
C GLU A 164 5.80 3.48 12.90
N ASN A 165 4.76 2.83 12.36
CA ASN A 165 3.39 3.33 12.39
C ASN A 165 2.52 2.51 13.34
N ASP A 166 2.13 3.14 14.45
CA ASP A 166 1.15 2.56 15.36
C ASP A 166 -0.17 2.29 14.64
N LEU A 167 -0.84 1.19 15.00
CA LEU A 167 -2.10 0.81 14.37
C LEU A 167 -3.25 1.78 14.72
N LEU A 168 -3.28 2.20 15.99
CA LEU A 168 -4.34 3.01 16.57
C LEU A 168 -3.82 3.80 17.77
N TRP A 169 -4.53 4.85 18.15
CA TRP A 169 -4.37 5.51 19.44
C TRP A 169 -5.61 5.29 20.29
N GLN A 170 -5.44 5.39 21.62
CA GLN A 170 -6.53 5.23 22.57
C GLN A 170 -6.46 6.27 23.69
N LYS A 171 -7.62 6.72 24.17
CA LYS A 171 -7.72 7.63 25.31
C LYS A 171 -9.00 7.38 26.08
N ARG A 172 -8.88 7.25 27.40
CA ARG A 172 -10.05 7.17 28.29
C ARG A 172 -10.41 8.55 28.83
N SER A 173 -11.70 8.86 28.84
CA SER A 173 -12.25 10.03 29.53
C SER A 173 -13.55 9.62 30.23
N GLY A 174 -13.49 9.48 31.56
CA GLY A 174 -14.61 8.98 32.37
C GLY A 174 -15.06 7.59 31.94
N ASN A 175 -16.34 7.48 31.55
CA ASN A 175 -16.98 6.25 31.09
C ASN A 175 -16.91 6.06 29.56
N THR A 176 -16.16 6.91 28.86
CA THR A 176 -15.99 6.85 27.40
C THR A 176 -14.57 6.45 27.05
N LEU A 177 -14.44 5.48 26.14
CA LEU A 177 -13.19 5.12 25.49
C LEU A 177 -13.16 5.73 24.08
N TYR A 178 -12.14 6.54 23.81
CA TYR A 178 -11.85 7.08 22.48
C TYR A 178 -10.79 6.21 21.83
N LEU A 179 -11.04 5.84 20.58
CA LEU A 179 -10.16 5.03 19.74
C LEU A 179 -10.06 5.70 18.38
N GLY A 180 -8.87 5.92 17.88
CA GLY A 180 -8.69 6.38 16.50
C GLY A 180 -7.79 5.47 15.71
N LEU A 181 -8.24 5.10 14.52
CA LEU A 181 -7.46 4.31 13.59
C LEU A 181 -6.46 5.21 12.86
N ASN A 182 -5.20 4.82 12.86
CA ASN A 182 -4.20 5.54 12.08
C ASN A 182 -4.35 5.19 10.60
N GLY A 183 -4.32 6.21 9.76
CA GLY A 183 -4.45 6.09 8.31
C GLY A 183 -3.31 5.36 7.64
N SER A 184 -3.40 5.29 6.32
CA SER A 184 -2.35 4.71 5.48
C SER A 184 -1.36 5.81 5.06
N SER A 185 -0.07 5.52 5.08
CA SER A 185 0.90 6.38 4.41
C SER A 185 0.76 6.27 2.89
N SER A 186 1.15 7.32 2.17
CA SER A 186 1.01 7.39 0.72
C SER A 186 1.64 6.18 0.02
N GLY A 187 0.86 5.50 -0.85
CA GLY A 187 1.31 4.35 -1.62
C GLY A 187 1.10 2.98 -0.97
N TRP A 188 0.53 2.91 0.25
CA TRP A 188 0.15 1.66 0.89
C TRP A 188 -1.37 1.46 0.83
N SER A 189 -1.82 0.22 0.64
CA SER A 189 -3.22 -0.14 0.87
C SER A 189 -3.37 -0.78 2.24
N LYS A 190 -4.44 -0.41 2.95
CA LYS A 190 -4.70 -0.86 4.31
C LYS A 190 -6.15 -1.29 4.42
N ASN A 191 -6.35 -2.55 4.80
CA ASN A 191 -7.67 -3.09 5.11
C ASN A 191 -7.76 -3.31 6.62
N THR A 192 -8.72 -2.68 7.27
CA THR A 192 -8.87 -2.75 8.74
C THR A 192 -10.26 -3.28 9.10
N THR A 193 -10.28 -4.29 9.97
CA THR A 193 -11.48 -4.81 10.63
C THR A 193 -11.40 -4.50 12.11
N VAL A 194 -12.44 -3.87 12.65
CA VAL A 194 -12.61 -3.60 14.07
C VAL A 194 -13.77 -4.45 14.58
N VAL A 195 -13.56 -5.18 15.66
CA VAL A 195 -14.59 -5.97 16.34
C VAL A 195 -14.90 -5.30 17.66
N LEU A 196 -16.16 -4.88 17.84
CA LEU A 196 -16.63 -4.13 19.00
C LEU A 196 -17.66 -4.95 19.79
N PRO A 197 -17.73 -4.82 21.12
CA PRO A 197 -18.75 -5.49 21.91
C PRO A 197 -20.16 -5.06 21.53
N GLU A 198 -21.08 -6.02 21.50
CA GLU A 198 -22.47 -5.78 21.12
C GLU A 198 -23.29 -5.02 22.18
N ASN A 199 -22.83 -5.02 23.44
CA ASN A 199 -23.54 -4.51 24.61
C ASN A 199 -23.06 -3.13 25.10
N ILE A 200 -22.24 -2.44 24.32
CA ILE A 200 -21.71 -1.10 24.64
C ILE A 200 -22.17 -0.11 23.58
N ASN A 201 -22.51 1.12 23.98
CA ASN A 201 -22.90 2.15 23.03
C ASN A 201 -21.69 2.54 22.17
N VAL A 202 -21.88 2.61 20.85
CA VAL A 202 -20.80 2.92 19.89
C VAL A 202 -21.16 4.16 19.09
N GLU A 203 -20.20 5.05 18.95
CA GLU A 203 -20.23 6.18 18.03
C GLU A 203 -19.06 6.03 17.07
N ILE A 204 -19.31 6.13 15.76
CA ILE A 204 -18.29 6.02 14.73
C ILE A 204 -18.26 7.33 13.95
N ASP A 205 -17.14 8.04 14.04
CA ASP A 205 -16.87 9.25 13.28
C ASP A 205 -16.04 8.88 12.05
N SER A 206 -16.68 8.85 10.89
CA SER A 206 -16.07 8.29 9.69
C SER A 206 -15.38 9.30 8.77
N HIS A 207 -15.65 10.60 8.93
CA HIS A 207 -15.07 11.67 8.10
C HIS A 207 -15.15 11.37 6.60
N GLN A 208 -16.32 10.92 6.13
CA GLN A 208 -16.61 10.52 4.74
C GLN A 208 -15.84 9.29 4.24
N SER A 209 -15.22 8.51 5.13
CA SER A 209 -14.53 7.27 4.75
C SER A 209 -15.53 6.12 4.58
N PRO A 210 -15.29 5.18 3.65
CA PRO A 210 -16.17 4.02 3.46
C PRO A 210 -16.26 3.13 4.70
N LEU A 211 -17.48 2.73 5.05
CA LEU A 211 -17.78 2.01 6.28
C LEU A 211 -18.67 0.78 6.02
N PHE A 212 -18.17 -0.39 6.41
CA PHE A 212 -18.89 -1.66 6.27
C PHE A 212 -19.22 -2.24 7.64
N LEU A 213 -20.49 -2.21 8.05
CA LEU A 213 -20.93 -2.75 9.34
C LEU A 213 -21.58 -4.13 9.20
N LYS A 214 -21.24 -5.04 10.10
CA LYS A 214 -21.96 -6.30 10.33
C LYS A 214 -22.43 -6.37 11.78
N LEU A 215 -23.72 -6.14 11.97
CA LEU A 215 -24.38 -6.13 13.27
C LEU A 215 -25.10 -7.46 13.50
N ALA A 216 -24.45 -8.36 14.25
CA ALA A 216 -24.95 -9.71 14.50
C ALA A 216 -26.06 -9.74 15.55
N SER A 217 -25.89 -9.05 16.69
CA SER A 217 -26.89 -8.97 17.77
C SER A 217 -26.66 -7.72 18.63
N PRO A 218 -26.75 -6.51 18.05
CA PRO A 218 -26.50 -5.29 18.82
C PRO A 218 -27.50 -5.16 19.96
N LYS A 219 -26.96 -5.00 21.18
CA LYS A 219 -27.67 -4.82 22.45
C LYS A 219 -27.38 -3.45 23.06
N ALA A 220 -27.09 -2.47 22.20
CA ALA A 220 -26.73 -1.12 22.57
C ALA A 220 -27.05 -0.15 21.44
N ASN A 221 -26.95 1.16 21.72
CA ASN A 221 -27.19 2.20 20.73
C ASN A 221 -25.93 2.45 19.90
N TRP A 222 -26.12 2.62 18.59
CA TRP A 222 -25.08 2.89 17.61
C TRP A 222 -25.37 4.21 16.88
N THR A 223 -24.34 5.02 16.70
CA THR A 223 -24.41 6.25 15.90
C THR A 223 -23.26 6.26 14.90
N LEU A 224 -23.57 6.48 13.63
CA LEU A 224 -22.60 6.63 12.55
C LEU A 224 -22.67 8.08 12.05
N ASN A 225 -21.57 8.81 12.19
CA ASN A 225 -21.46 10.22 11.81
C ASN A 225 -20.64 10.35 10.53
N GLU A 226 -21.26 10.99 9.52
CA GLU A 226 -20.66 11.29 8.22
C GLU A 226 -19.93 10.10 7.58
N PRO A 227 -20.53 8.90 7.49
CA PRO A 227 -19.92 7.84 6.70
C PRO A 227 -19.91 8.23 5.21
N GLY A 228 -18.90 7.78 4.47
CA GLY A 228 -18.92 7.87 3.01
C GLY A 228 -19.91 6.86 2.44
N ASP A 229 -19.41 5.92 1.64
CA ASP A 229 -20.18 4.75 1.22
C ASP A 229 -20.37 3.82 2.43
N CYS A 230 -21.63 3.64 2.84
CA CYS A 230 -21.99 2.89 4.03
C CYS A 230 -22.84 1.66 3.68
N SER A 231 -22.34 0.47 4.00
CA SER A 231 -23.10 -0.77 3.90
C SER A 231 -23.28 -1.38 5.28
N VAL A 232 -24.53 -1.67 5.65
CA VAL A 232 -24.86 -2.25 6.96
C VAL A 232 -25.59 -3.58 6.75
N GLN A 233 -25.01 -4.67 7.26
CA GLN A 233 -25.64 -5.98 7.31
C GLN A 233 -26.15 -6.24 8.72
N ILE A 234 -27.45 -6.49 8.85
CA ILE A 234 -28.14 -6.70 10.12
C ILE A 234 -28.65 -8.14 10.17
N ALA A 235 -28.42 -8.84 11.28
CA ALA A 235 -28.94 -10.19 11.46
C ALA A 235 -30.49 -10.24 11.52
N ALA A 236 -31.06 -11.40 11.20
CA ALA A 236 -32.50 -11.60 11.07
C ALA A 236 -33.33 -11.25 12.32
N HIS A 237 -32.76 -11.41 13.51
CA HIS A 237 -33.44 -11.24 14.81
C HIS A 237 -33.02 -9.97 15.57
N ALA A 238 -32.44 -8.98 14.89
CA ALA A 238 -32.05 -7.73 15.53
C ALA A 238 -33.27 -6.91 16.03
N ASP A 239 -33.08 -6.23 17.16
CA ASP A 239 -34.07 -5.36 17.80
C ASP A 239 -33.61 -3.90 17.72
N LEU A 240 -33.87 -3.25 16.57
CA LEU A 240 -33.31 -1.94 16.23
C LEU A 240 -34.36 -0.98 15.67
N LEU A 241 -34.34 0.24 16.17
CA LEU A 241 -34.92 1.41 15.52
C LEU A 241 -33.82 2.10 14.72
N ILE A 242 -33.95 2.07 13.40
CA ILE A 242 -32.95 2.61 12.47
C ILE A 242 -33.43 3.98 12.02
N ASN A 243 -32.63 5.01 12.26
CA ASN A 243 -32.88 6.37 11.81
C ASN A 243 -31.74 6.81 10.91
N THR A 244 -32.06 7.38 9.76
CA THR A 244 -31.05 7.96 8.86
C THR A 244 -31.45 9.36 8.43
N ILE A 245 -30.44 10.21 8.30
CA ILE A 245 -30.54 11.55 7.75
C ILE A 245 -29.55 11.61 6.59
N SER A 246 -30.04 11.61 5.36
CA SER A 246 -29.25 11.66 4.14
C SER A 246 -29.35 13.03 3.47
N ARG A 247 -28.28 13.42 2.78
CA ARG A 247 -28.22 14.63 1.94
C ARG A 247 -29.02 14.49 0.63
N HIS A 248 -29.36 13.26 0.23
CA HIS A 248 -30.18 13.00 -0.96
C HIS A 248 -31.09 11.77 -0.76
N ALA A 249 -32.32 11.82 -1.30
CA ALA A 249 -33.33 10.77 -1.13
C ALA A 249 -32.98 9.43 -1.78
N ASP A 250 -32.28 9.49 -2.92
CA ASP A 250 -31.90 8.33 -3.75
C ASP A 250 -30.77 7.50 -3.11
N ASN A 251 -30.09 8.05 -2.11
CA ASN A 251 -28.91 7.45 -1.49
C ASN A 251 -29.25 6.49 -0.35
N ILE A 252 -30.54 6.14 -0.15
CA ILE A 252 -30.99 5.19 0.88
C ILE A 252 -31.61 3.97 0.19
N GLY A 253 -30.81 2.91 0.09
CA GLY A 253 -31.13 1.61 -0.51
C GLY A 253 -31.36 0.50 0.51
N GLY A 254 -31.08 -0.74 0.09
CA GLY A 254 -31.27 -1.96 0.86
C GLY A 254 -32.69 -2.54 0.86
N ASN A 255 -32.90 -3.57 1.68
CA ASN A 255 -34.14 -4.36 1.71
C ASN A 255 -35.08 -4.03 2.89
N LEU A 256 -34.83 -2.93 3.61
CA LEU A 256 -35.66 -2.52 4.73
C LEU A 256 -36.94 -1.80 4.26
N ALA A 257 -38.01 -1.96 5.05
CA ALA A 257 -39.24 -1.20 4.87
C ALA A 257 -39.05 0.22 5.44
N TRP A 258 -38.70 1.17 4.57
CA TRP A 258 -38.41 2.55 4.93
C TRP A 258 -39.66 3.42 4.98
N SER A 259 -39.81 4.22 6.04
CA SER A 259 -40.66 5.41 6.06
C SER A 259 -39.78 6.63 5.78
N LYS A 260 -39.99 7.33 4.67
CA LYS A 260 -39.16 8.47 4.22
C LYS A 260 -39.93 9.80 4.32
N ALA A 261 -39.25 10.86 4.74
CA ALA A 261 -39.73 12.24 4.72
C ALA A 261 -38.63 13.14 4.15
N THR A 262 -38.90 13.77 3.01
CA THR A 262 -37.94 14.62 2.30
C THR A 262 -38.28 16.09 2.50
N THR A 263 -37.30 16.85 2.97
CA THR A 263 -37.37 18.32 3.05
C THR A 263 -36.70 18.89 1.80
N PRO A 264 -37.43 19.59 0.92
CA PRO A 264 -36.87 20.15 -0.30
C PRO A 264 -35.83 21.23 0.00
N SER A 265 -34.87 21.40 -0.90
CA SER A 265 -33.85 22.46 -0.80
C SER A 265 -34.49 23.85 -0.72
N SER A 266 -33.99 24.71 0.17
CA SER A 266 -34.47 26.09 0.31
C SER A 266 -33.28 27.04 0.50
N GLY A 267 -33.05 27.91 -0.49
CA GLY A 267 -31.91 28.84 -0.50
C GLY A 267 -30.58 28.09 -0.52
N SER A 268 -29.74 28.31 0.49
CA SER A 268 -28.45 27.63 0.67
C SER A 268 -28.54 26.27 1.37
N ARG A 269 -29.74 25.84 1.81
CA ARG A 269 -29.91 24.54 2.47
C ARG A 269 -30.07 23.43 1.43
N PRO A 270 -29.20 22.40 1.45
CA PRO A 270 -29.36 21.24 0.59
C PRO A 270 -30.65 20.50 0.95
N GLU A 271 -31.15 19.71 0.01
CA GLU A 271 -32.22 18.75 0.27
C GLU A 271 -31.80 17.81 1.42
N GLN A 272 -32.76 17.38 2.22
CA GLN A 272 -32.49 16.44 3.30
C GLN A 272 -33.60 15.41 3.37
N THR A 273 -33.24 14.14 3.31
CA THR A 273 -34.18 13.03 3.46
C THR A 273 -33.95 12.34 4.80
N GLN A 274 -34.98 12.31 5.62
CA GLN A 274 -35.02 11.50 6.83
C GLN A 274 -35.70 10.18 6.50
N ALA A 275 -35.14 9.07 6.93
CA ALA A 275 -35.80 7.77 6.82
C ALA A 275 -35.71 6.98 8.12
N GLN A 276 -36.73 6.18 8.37
CA GLN A 276 -36.82 5.33 9.55
C GLN A 276 -37.29 3.93 9.17
N SER A 277 -36.75 2.92 9.85
CA SER A 277 -37.24 1.54 9.81
C SER A 277 -37.12 0.89 11.18
N THR A 278 -38.04 0.01 11.53
CA THR A 278 -38.07 -0.68 12.82
C THR A 278 -37.95 -2.19 12.62
N LEU A 279 -37.02 -2.80 13.34
CA LEU A 279 -36.81 -4.24 13.43
C LEU A 279 -37.08 -4.68 14.87
N GLY A 280 -37.84 -5.76 15.06
CA GLY A 280 -38.21 -6.22 16.39
C GLY A 280 -39.08 -5.20 17.13
N ASN A 281 -38.73 -4.89 18.38
CA ASN A 281 -39.41 -3.89 19.21
C ASN A 281 -38.84 -2.47 19.03
N GLY A 282 -37.68 -2.34 18.37
CA GLY A 282 -36.94 -1.09 18.26
C GLY A 282 -36.28 -0.63 19.57
N THR A 283 -35.90 -1.57 20.46
CA THR A 283 -35.37 -1.21 21.79
C THR A 283 -34.06 -0.41 21.69
N TYR A 284 -33.18 -0.81 20.79
CA TYR A 284 -31.89 -0.15 20.56
C TYR A 284 -31.95 0.72 19.31
N LYS A 285 -31.14 1.76 19.24
CA LYS A 285 -31.13 2.70 18.11
C LYS A 285 -29.88 2.52 17.25
N LEU A 286 -30.05 2.57 15.93
CA LEU A 286 -28.98 2.78 14.97
C LEU A 286 -29.25 4.12 14.25
N ASN A 287 -28.47 5.15 14.58
CA ASN A 287 -28.57 6.45 13.94
C ASN A 287 -27.46 6.60 12.90
N ILE A 288 -27.80 7.08 11.71
CA ILE A 288 -26.86 7.28 10.61
C ILE A 288 -27.04 8.70 10.12
N ILE A 289 -25.99 9.50 10.15
CA ILE A 289 -26.08 10.94 9.91
C ILE A 289 -25.17 11.32 8.75
N ASN A 290 -25.74 11.95 7.73
CA ASN A 290 -25.05 12.52 6.56
C ASN A 290 -24.23 11.53 5.72
N ALA A 291 -24.69 10.28 5.60
CA ALA A 291 -24.10 9.29 4.69
C ALA A 291 -24.07 9.78 3.24
N ASP A 292 -23.01 9.44 2.49
CA ASP A 292 -22.96 9.70 1.05
C ASP A 292 -23.83 8.69 0.28
N GLU A 293 -23.56 7.39 0.42
CA GLU A 293 -24.42 6.31 -0.06
C GLU A 293 -24.72 5.34 1.09
N LEU A 294 -25.97 4.90 1.23
CA LEU A 294 -26.38 4.03 2.33
C LEU A 294 -27.17 2.83 1.80
N ASP A 295 -26.65 1.64 2.06
CA ASP A 295 -27.32 0.37 1.77
C ASP A 295 -27.43 -0.48 3.04
N ILE A 296 -28.65 -0.76 3.49
CA ILE A 296 -28.90 -1.55 4.70
C ILE A 296 -29.69 -2.80 4.38
N ASN A 297 -29.09 -3.96 4.64
CA ASN A 297 -29.72 -5.25 4.41
C ASN A 297 -29.93 -6.01 5.70
N LYS A 298 -31.18 -6.39 5.95
CA LYS A 298 -31.52 -7.45 6.88
C LYS A 298 -31.25 -8.80 6.20
N LEU A 299 -30.42 -9.62 6.84
CA LEU A 299 -30.15 -10.99 6.41
C LEU A 299 -31.39 -11.89 6.66
N PRO A 300 -31.61 -12.91 5.80
CA PRO A 300 -32.74 -13.82 5.91
C PRO A 300 -32.73 -14.66 7.19
#